data_AF-A0A6P8J3M9-F1
#
_entry.id   AF-A0A6P8J3M9-F1
#
_cell.length_a   1.000
_cell.length_b   1.000
_cell.length_c   1.000
_cell.angle_alpha   90.00
_cell.angle_beta   90.00
_cell.angle_gamma   90.00
#
_symmetry.space_group_name_H-M   'P 1'
#
loop_
_entity.id
_entity.type
_entity.pdbx_description
1 polymer ?
#
loop_
_entity_poly.entity_id
_entity_poly.type
_entity_poly.pdbx_seq_one_letter_code
_entity_poly.pdbx_strand_id
1 'polypeptide(L)'
;MNSKDRNHGLPTNMKDDIARVPTLEPELGNLSKYWQEHSWETRDELFQLGDAIGSNDIIGLRPIYRKDLPKEYIAYWEVKMNGKTGEKYLIISAAKETGDHRLVQEGALPSPIDIMTDYARLRSHSCHRVYRLTPDGLMTCEDNNLKRTVAATRDVETNAEFQQRQWKKLDRQVKKALPRFKKAWRDLARRVTKLPEWRRFKWLSMKSGKMPTEKSSKHDSSSRHEHDDDYDDNYVTEEDDEMEAELAVRPGEVLKVPLIGKSCQVRIKFSGFGQIKRHGRKRKTWLNRWQKRLCRVLSDPCEGSDMTRVKWRYIKNTKMGDRYIGLQIVSSSQYVRKQLQGQEIRFRIEVEMNNRKTLVVNYGIMLRHSRRGRSVEGGDVNHYSIPHRHLFPDYKQHQHGLCMTGSGAVAWGMVLGYMDNLAYRVPESGYPKNILGLFPGTSPAPMTTTKYAQSAIENLFEKLESRCSLEDKAALTSPAKMERIGKWLNHTVLQLIIENDSLNKETATARAVQLLQKRVPVIISKERGDSLYHHYSVATRLRQRIHRYRNCKVTCSSWRTLVENEAYVHLGVGKYGNKWENIDTHFMAAILKK
;
A
#
# COMPACT_ATOMS: atom_id res chain seq x y z
N MET A 1 -32.78 4.46 -47.77
CA MET A 1 -33.38 4.34 -46.42
C MET A 1 -32.78 3.13 -45.72
N ASN A 2 -32.41 3.32 -44.45
CA ASN A 2 -31.99 2.35 -43.43
C ASN A 2 -30.60 1.68 -43.52
N SER A 3 -29.62 2.41 -42.95
CA SER A 3 -28.45 1.87 -42.27
C SER A 3 -28.88 1.07 -41.03
N LYS A 4 -28.35 -0.15 -40.86
CA LYS A 4 -28.33 -0.90 -39.61
C LYS A 4 -26.94 -0.77 -38.99
N ASP A 5 -26.75 0.20 -38.12
CA ASP A 5 -25.57 0.27 -37.27
C ASP A 5 -25.67 -0.72 -36.10
N ARG A 6 -24.76 -1.69 -36.10
CA ARG A 6 -24.49 -2.58 -34.98
C ARG A 6 -23.70 -1.81 -33.93
N ASN A 7 -24.35 -1.40 -32.85
CA ASN A 7 -23.69 -0.89 -31.65
C ASN A 7 -22.95 -2.02 -30.92
N HIS A 8 -21.69 -2.24 -31.30
CA HIS A 8 -20.73 -2.94 -30.46
C HIS A 8 -20.40 -2.07 -29.24
N GLY A 9 -20.48 -2.65 -28.04
CA GLY A 9 -20.20 -1.99 -26.78
C GLY A 9 -18.85 -1.27 -26.81
N LEU A 10 -18.90 0.05 -26.64
CA LEU A 10 -17.73 0.92 -26.50
C LEU A 10 -16.93 0.51 -25.26
N PRO A 11 -15.59 0.39 -25.34
CA PRO A 11 -14.75 0.16 -24.18
C PRO A 11 -14.79 1.37 -23.24
N THR A 12 -14.80 1.10 -21.93
CA THR A 12 -14.62 2.11 -20.87
C THR A 12 -13.35 2.92 -21.15
N ASN A 13 -13.52 4.20 -21.47
CA ASN A 13 -12.45 5.07 -21.92
C ASN A 13 -11.62 5.56 -20.71
N MET A 14 -10.65 4.77 -20.25
CA MET A 14 -9.64 5.16 -19.25
C MET A 14 -8.70 6.28 -19.75
N LYS A 15 -8.93 6.85 -20.95
CA LYS A 15 -8.08 7.87 -21.56
C LYS A 15 -8.07 9.19 -20.80
N ASP A 16 -9.15 9.51 -20.09
CA ASP A 16 -9.30 10.78 -19.37
C ASP A 16 -8.65 10.78 -17.98
N ASP A 17 -8.17 9.62 -17.51
CA ASP A 17 -7.53 9.43 -16.21
C ASP A 17 -5.98 9.28 -16.32
N ILE A 18 -5.42 9.57 -17.51
CA ILE A 18 -3.99 9.45 -17.84
C ILE A 18 -3.29 10.79 -17.60
N ALA A 19 -2.36 10.85 -16.64
CA ALA A 19 -1.42 11.98 -16.56
C ALA A 19 -0.45 11.92 -17.76
N ARG A 20 -0.16 13.07 -18.38
CA ARG A 20 0.74 13.12 -19.55
C ARG A 20 2.19 12.95 -19.10
N VAL A 21 2.96 12.21 -19.91
CA VAL A 21 4.36 11.87 -19.64
C VAL A 21 5.26 13.06 -20.02
N PRO A 22 6.08 13.61 -19.09
CA PRO A 22 7.17 14.51 -19.45
C PRO A 22 8.16 13.82 -20.40
N THR A 23 8.56 14.51 -21.46
CA THR A 23 9.68 14.09 -22.32
C THR A 23 11.05 14.47 -21.75
N LEU A 24 11.11 15.21 -20.63
CA LEU A 24 12.33 15.76 -20.02
C LEU A 24 12.26 15.70 -18.48
N GLU A 25 13.41 15.56 -17.79
CA GLU A 25 13.50 15.71 -16.34
C GLU A 25 13.00 17.11 -15.93
N PRO A 26 12.04 17.22 -15.00
CA PRO A 26 11.47 18.51 -14.65
C PRO A 26 12.44 19.33 -13.80
N GLU A 27 12.69 20.58 -14.20
CA GLU A 27 13.32 21.58 -13.36
C GLU A 27 12.46 21.80 -12.09
N LEU A 28 13.11 21.99 -10.93
CA LEU A 28 12.47 22.16 -9.61
C LEU A 28 11.37 23.24 -9.58
N GLY A 29 11.43 24.25 -10.46
CA GLY A 29 10.39 25.28 -10.60
C GLY A 29 9.09 24.83 -11.26
N ASN A 30 9.08 23.70 -11.98
CA ASN A 30 7.95 23.23 -12.80
C ASN A 30 7.18 22.05 -12.19
N LEU A 31 7.57 21.59 -11.00
CA LEU A 31 6.89 20.53 -10.26
C LEU A 31 5.37 20.81 -10.14
N SER A 32 4.98 22.06 -9.83
CA SER A 32 3.58 22.49 -9.69
C SER A 32 2.68 22.16 -10.89
N LYS A 33 3.18 22.29 -12.13
CA LYS A 33 2.41 22.02 -13.34
C LYS A 33 2.21 20.51 -13.54
N TYR A 34 3.22 19.71 -13.24
CA TYR A 34 3.13 18.25 -13.27
C TYR A 34 2.22 17.71 -12.17
N TRP A 35 2.30 18.24 -10.95
CA TRP A 35 1.42 17.89 -9.83
C TRP A 35 -0.06 18.08 -10.18
N GLN A 36 -0.42 19.07 -11.01
CA GLN A 36 -1.79 19.35 -11.44
C GLN A 36 -2.40 18.31 -12.42
N GLU A 37 -1.62 17.40 -13.00
CA GLU A 37 -2.08 16.40 -13.99
C GLU A 37 -2.34 14.99 -13.42
N HIS A 38 -2.19 14.79 -12.11
CA HIS A 38 -2.35 13.49 -11.45
C HIS A 38 -3.81 13.08 -11.23
N SER A 39 -4.08 11.76 -11.19
CA SER A 39 -5.39 11.22 -10.80
C SER A 39 -5.77 11.59 -9.36
N TRP A 40 -7.07 11.58 -9.05
CA TRP A 40 -7.56 11.94 -7.72
C TRP A 40 -6.98 11.03 -6.64
N GLU A 41 -6.93 9.74 -6.95
CA GLU A 41 -6.44 8.69 -6.07
C GLU A 41 -4.99 8.95 -5.70
N THR A 42 -4.13 9.30 -6.67
CA THR A 42 -2.73 9.59 -6.36
C THR A 42 -2.59 10.76 -5.37
N ARG A 43 -3.42 11.80 -5.51
CA ARG A 43 -3.40 12.93 -4.58
C ARG A 43 -3.95 12.54 -3.21
N ASP A 44 -5.09 11.86 -3.13
CA ASP A 44 -5.64 11.38 -1.86
C ASP A 44 -4.64 10.50 -1.09
N GLU A 45 -3.93 9.63 -1.82
CA GLU A 45 -2.87 8.81 -1.24
C GLU A 45 -1.70 9.64 -0.73
N LEU A 46 -1.21 10.61 -1.52
CA LEU A 46 -0.16 11.55 -1.07
C LEU A 46 -0.59 12.38 0.13
N PHE A 47 -1.85 12.81 0.20
CA PHE A 47 -2.40 13.59 1.31
C PHE A 47 -2.52 12.79 2.60
N GLN A 48 -2.87 11.51 2.52
CA GLN A 48 -2.94 10.61 3.68
C GLN A 48 -1.57 10.09 4.12
N LEU A 49 -0.61 10.04 3.20
CA LEU A 49 0.80 9.88 3.53
C LEU A 49 1.42 11.18 4.07
N GLY A 50 0.73 12.32 3.93
CA GLY A 50 1.10 13.64 4.47
C GLY A 50 1.17 13.71 6.00
N ASP A 51 0.73 12.67 6.72
CA ASP A 51 1.03 12.51 8.16
C ASP A 51 2.49 12.08 8.40
N ALA A 52 3.22 11.66 7.36
CA ALA A 52 4.64 11.29 7.38
C ALA A 52 5.52 12.10 6.40
N ILE A 53 4.93 12.91 5.51
CA ILE A 53 5.65 13.61 4.43
C ILE A 53 5.32 15.10 4.46
N GLY A 54 6.31 15.93 4.81
CA GLY A 54 6.23 17.37 4.65
C GLY A 54 6.48 17.76 3.20
N SER A 55 5.68 18.67 2.65
CA SER A 55 5.84 19.19 1.28
C SER A 55 7.16 19.94 1.01
N ASN A 56 7.89 20.35 2.05
CA ASN A 56 9.22 20.96 1.91
C ASN A 56 10.31 19.90 1.70
N ASP A 57 9.97 18.63 1.88
CA ASP A 57 10.92 17.54 1.82
C ASP A 57 10.99 16.98 0.40
N ILE A 58 9.99 17.13 -0.48
CA ILE A 58 9.98 16.48 -1.79
C ILE A 58 10.87 17.21 -2.80
N ILE A 59 11.87 16.51 -3.34
CA ILE A 59 12.87 17.03 -4.27
C ILE A 59 12.75 16.42 -5.68
N GLY A 60 11.93 15.39 -5.88
CA GLY A 60 11.70 14.81 -7.20
C GLY A 60 10.53 13.83 -7.25
N LEU A 61 9.92 13.70 -8.42
CA LEU A 61 8.78 12.83 -8.65
C LEU A 61 8.91 12.14 -10.02
N ARG A 62 8.82 10.81 -10.07
CA ARG A 62 8.96 10.04 -11.30
C ARG A 62 7.88 8.95 -11.43
N PRO A 63 7.24 8.81 -12.60
CA PRO A 63 6.20 7.80 -12.81
C PRO A 63 6.80 6.40 -13.01
N ILE A 64 6.07 5.38 -12.55
CA ILE A 64 6.38 3.97 -12.75
C ILE A 64 5.13 3.27 -13.31
N TYR A 65 5.34 2.46 -14.34
CA TYR A 65 4.29 1.78 -15.10
C TYR A 65 4.25 0.28 -14.78
N ARG A 66 3.21 -0.38 -15.30
CA ARG A 66 3.05 -1.84 -15.25
C ARG A 66 2.70 -2.39 -16.61
N LYS A 67 3.32 -3.51 -16.97
CA LYS A 67 3.11 -4.17 -18.27
C LYS A 67 1.80 -4.96 -18.36
N ASP A 68 1.09 -5.13 -17.25
CA ASP A 68 -0.22 -5.78 -17.18
C ASP A 68 -1.39 -4.80 -17.04
N LEU A 69 -1.10 -3.50 -16.93
CA LEU A 69 -2.08 -2.41 -16.93
C LEU A 69 -2.05 -1.67 -18.30
N PRO A 70 -3.04 -0.81 -18.61
CA PRO A 70 -3.02 -0.02 -19.83
C PRO A 70 -1.71 0.73 -20.00
N LYS A 71 -1.22 0.85 -21.24
CA LYS A 71 0.14 1.33 -21.50
C LYS A 71 0.44 2.67 -20.82
N GLU A 72 -0.50 3.61 -20.88
CA GLU A 72 -0.34 4.96 -20.32
C GLU A 72 -0.80 5.10 -18.86
N TYR A 73 -1.24 4.02 -18.23
CA TYR A 73 -1.66 4.04 -16.85
C TYR A 73 -0.43 4.10 -15.92
N ILE A 74 -0.30 5.21 -15.18
CA ILE A 74 0.74 5.34 -14.15
C ILE A 74 0.34 4.50 -12.95
N ALA A 75 1.11 3.46 -12.67
CA ALA A 75 0.80 2.50 -11.63
C ALA A 75 1.35 2.95 -10.27
N TYR A 76 2.55 3.55 -10.25
CA TYR A 76 3.18 4.03 -9.03
C TYR A 76 3.91 5.35 -9.27
N TRP A 77 4.19 6.06 -8.18
CA TRP A 77 5.06 7.22 -8.17
C TRP A 77 6.27 6.96 -7.30
N GLU A 78 7.45 7.24 -7.82
CA GLU A 78 8.66 7.37 -7.01
C GLU A 78 8.81 8.83 -6.57
N VAL A 79 8.83 9.06 -5.26
CA VAL A 79 8.98 10.36 -4.63
C VAL A 79 10.36 10.42 -3.99
N LYS A 80 11.25 11.29 -4.46
CA LYS A 80 12.50 11.62 -3.77
C LYS A 80 12.24 12.72 -2.75
N MET A 81 12.83 12.58 -1.58
CA MET A 81 12.68 13.57 -0.52
C MET A 81 13.91 13.77 0.34
N ASN A 82 14.13 14.99 0.77
CA ASN A 82 15.07 15.41 1.80
C ASN A 82 14.42 15.22 3.18
N GLY A 83 14.71 14.09 3.83
CA GLY A 83 14.21 13.84 5.18
C GLY A 83 15.10 14.48 6.25
N LYS A 84 14.58 14.57 7.49
CA LYS A 84 15.37 14.99 8.67
C LYS A 84 16.65 14.18 8.89
N THR A 85 16.71 12.96 8.37
CA THR A 85 17.85 12.04 8.48
C THR A 85 18.61 11.90 7.15
N GLY A 86 18.44 12.83 6.22
CA GLY A 86 19.02 12.80 4.88
C GLY A 86 18.02 12.39 3.80
N GLU A 87 18.50 12.41 2.55
CA GLU A 87 17.69 12.13 1.37
C GLU A 87 17.29 10.65 1.27
N LYS A 88 16.03 10.41 0.90
CA LYS A 88 15.42 9.10 0.73
C LYS A 88 14.45 9.11 -0.44
N TYR A 89 14.04 7.92 -0.88
CA TYR A 89 12.96 7.76 -1.85
C TYR A 89 11.81 6.96 -1.23
N LEU A 90 10.61 7.20 -1.74
CA LEU A 90 9.40 6.42 -1.50
C LEU A 90 8.82 5.95 -2.83
N ILE A 91 8.15 4.81 -2.86
CA ILE A 91 7.29 4.40 -3.97
C ILE A 91 5.89 4.17 -3.43
N ILE A 92 4.93 4.82 -4.08
CA ILE A 92 3.52 4.83 -3.68
C ILE A 92 2.65 4.33 -4.82
N SER A 93 1.65 3.52 -4.48
CA SER A 93 0.64 3.06 -5.42
C SER A 93 -0.27 4.22 -5.85
N ALA A 94 -0.51 4.32 -7.16
CA ALA A 94 -1.31 5.41 -7.72
C ALA A 94 -2.82 5.23 -7.50
N ALA A 95 -3.31 3.99 -7.47
CA ALA A 95 -4.73 3.67 -7.22
C ALA A 95 -4.95 2.18 -6.93
N LYS A 96 -6.22 1.79 -6.73
CA LYS A 96 -6.64 0.42 -6.37
C LYS A 96 -6.39 -0.61 -7.47
N GLU A 97 -6.31 -0.15 -8.72
CA GLU A 97 -6.09 -0.96 -9.91
C GLU A 97 -4.72 -1.64 -9.91
N THR A 98 -3.77 -1.16 -9.09
CA THR A 98 -2.53 -1.89 -8.85
C THR A 98 -2.75 -3.15 -8.02
N GLY A 99 -3.76 -3.19 -7.15
CA GLY A 99 -3.93 -4.28 -6.19
C GLY A 99 -2.74 -4.46 -5.24
N ASP A 100 -1.97 -3.39 -4.97
CA ASP A 100 -0.83 -3.36 -4.05
C ASP A 100 -1.15 -2.50 -2.81
N HIS A 101 -0.22 -2.45 -1.84
CA HIS A 101 -0.31 -1.54 -0.70
C HIS A 101 -0.08 -0.08 -1.11
N ARG A 102 -0.55 0.86 -0.30
CA ARG A 102 -0.48 2.31 -0.61
C ARG A 102 0.94 2.83 -0.61
N LEU A 103 1.63 2.68 0.51
CA LEU A 103 3.08 2.87 0.58
C LEU A 103 3.70 1.52 0.24
N VAL A 104 4.37 1.43 -0.90
CA VAL A 104 4.91 0.16 -1.38
C VAL A 104 6.33 0.01 -0.88
N GLN A 105 7.17 1.03 -1.01
CA GLN A 105 8.59 0.91 -0.75
C GLN A 105 9.18 2.23 -0.26
N GLU A 106 10.23 2.14 0.53
CA GLU A 106 11.04 3.29 0.92
C GLU A 106 12.50 2.87 1.10
N GLY A 107 13.43 3.80 0.92
CA GLY A 107 14.85 3.52 1.12
C GLY A 107 15.72 4.76 0.98
N ALA A 108 17.00 4.63 1.34
CA ALA A 108 17.98 5.66 1.09
C ALA A 108 18.28 5.79 -0.42
N LEU A 109 18.72 6.97 -0.85
CA LEU A 109 19.25 7.15 -2.20
C LEU A 109 20.60 6.40 -2.38
N PRO A 110 21.02 6.08 -3.63
CA PRO A 110 20.29 6.28 -4.89
C PRO A 110 19.03 5.42 -4.98
N SER A 111 17.99 5.93 -5.65
CA SER A 111 16.74 5.20 -5.82
C SER A 111 16.85 4.10 -6.89
N PRO A 112 15.86 3.18 -7.00
CA PRO A 112 15.79 2.20 -8.08
C PRO A 112 15.93 2.83 -9.47
N ILE A 113 15.23 3.94 -9.71
CA ILE A 113 15.27 4.63 -11.02
C ILE A 113 16.64 5.30 -11.25
N ASP A 114 17.28 5.84 -10.22
CA ASP A 114 18.64 6.43 -10.34
C ASP A 114 19.63 5.38 -10.82
N ILE A 115 19.63 4.21 -10.18
CA ILE A 115 20.53 3.12 -10.57
C ILE A 115 20.25 2.62 -11.99
N MET A 116 18.98 2.45 -12.37
CA MET A 116 18.66 2.04 -13.74
C MET A 116 19.06 3.10 -14.77
N THR A 117 18.97 4.38 -14.42
CA THR A 117 19.41 5.50 -15.27
C THR A 117 20.92 5.46 -15.47
N ASP A 118 21.69 5.26 -14.39
CA ASP A 118 23.14 5.09 -14.47
C ASP A 118 23.53 3.87 -15.31
N TYR A 119 22.84 2.74 -15.13
CA TYR A 119 23.08 1.52 -15.91
C TYR A 119 22.79 1.70 -17.40
N ALA A 120 21.71 2.41 -17.76
CA ALA A 120 21.40 2.74 -19.14
C ALA A 120 22.44 3.70 -19.75
N ARG A 121 22.82 4.75 -18.99
CA ARG A 121 23.76 5.79 -19.41
C ARG A 121 25.16 5.23 -19.70
N LEU A 122 25.62 4.25 -18.91
CA LEU A 122 26.90 3.55 -19.16
C LEU A 122 26.98 2.87 -20.53
N ARG A 123 25.85 2.72 -21.24
CA ARG A 123 25.75 2.12 -22.58
C ARG A 123 25.21 3.09 -23.63
N SER A 124 25.24 4.39 -23.35
CA SER A 124 24.70 5.42 -24.23
C SER A 124 23.21 5.20 -24.55
N HIS A 125 22.46 4.65 -23.60
CA HIS A 125 21.02 4.51 -23.66
C HIS A 125 20.36 5.42 -22.63
N SER A 126 19.12 5.80 -22.91
CA SER A 126 18.27 6.56 -22.01
C SER A 126 17.40 5.62 -21.18
N CYS A 127 17.18 5.96 -19.92
CA CYS A 127 16.14 5.31 -19.12
C CYS A 127 14.87 6.17 -19.18
N HIS A 128 14.05 5.96 -20.22
CA HIS A 128 12.89 6.82 -20.47
C HIS A 128 11.63 6.35 -19.75
N ARG A 129 11.33 5.04 -19.80
CA ARG A 129 10.09 4.50 -19.20
C ARG A 129 10.39 3.35 -18.26
N VAL A 130 10.01 3.52 -16.99
CA VAL A 130 10.26 2.53 -15.94
C VAL A 130 9.03 1.68 -15.69
N TYR A 131 9.20 0.36 -15.62
CA TYR A 131 8.16 -0.59 -15.28
C TYR A 131 8.49 -1.33 -13.99
N ARG A 132 7.53 -1.42 -13.07
CA ARG A 132 7.57 -2.40 -11.97
C ARG A 132 7.00 -3.71 -12.49
N LEU A 133 7.86 -4.71 -12.64
CA LEU A 133 7.48 -6.01 -13.18
C LEU A 133 6.83 -6.90 -12.13
N THR A 134 7.24 -6.80 -10.86
CA THR A 134 6.79 -7.71 -9.79
C THR A 134 6.42 -6.99 -8.49
N PRO A 135 5.55 -7.61 -7.65
CA PRO A 135 5.23 -7.11 -6.31
C PRO A 135 6.44 -6.88 -5.40
N ASP A 136 7.47 -7.72 -5.52
CA ASP A 136 8.69 -7.67 -4.71
C ASP A 136 9.76 -6.71 -5.26
N GLY A 137 9.39 -5.77 -6.15
CA GLY A 137 10.24 -4.63 -6.50
C GLY A 137 11.22 -4.83 -7.65
N LEU A 138 11.07 -5.88 -8.47
CA LEU A 138 11.80 -5.95 -9.74
C LEU A 138 11.31 -4.82 -10.64
N MET A 139 12.21 -3.94 -11.03
CA MET A 139 11.94 -2.88 -11.98
C MET A 139 12.85 -2.98 -13.18
N THR A 140 12.36 -2.49 -14.31
CA THR A 140 13.11 -2.42 -15.55
C THR A 140 12.88 -1.10 -16.25
N CYS A 141 13.83 -0.66 -17.05
CA CYS A 141 13.72 0.56 -17.82
C CYS A 141 13.81 0.31 -19.33
N GLU A 142 12.92 0.95 -20.08
CA GLU A 142 12.90 0.98 -21.53
C GLU A 142 13.52 2.27 -22.07
N ASP A 143 14.34 2.11 -23.12
CA ASP A 143 14.89 3.22 -23.89
C ASP A 143 13.87 3.75 -24.90
N ASN A 144 13.81 5.08 -25.05
CA ASN A 144 12.82 5.71 -25.91
C ASN A 144 13.05 5.43 -27.41
N ASN A 145 14.31 5.37 -27.83
CA ASN A 145 14.70 5.24 -29.23
C ASN A 145 14.64 3.78 -29.68
N LEU A 146 15.16 2.87 -28.85
CA LEU A 146 15.21 1.44 -29.11
C LEU A 146 13.89 0.73 -28.84
N LYS A 147 12.99 1.34 -28.04
CA LYS A 147 11.74 0.72 -27.56
C LYS A 147 11.96 -0.67 -26.95
N ARG A 148 13.07 -0.84 -26.24
CA ARG A 148 13.52 -2.10 -25.63
C ARG A 148 13.97 -1.88 -24.20
N THR A 149 13.89 -2.95 -23.41
CA THR A 149 14.39 -2.96 -22.04
C THR A 149 15.92 -2.92 -22.03
N VAL A 150 16.51 -1.92 -21.35
CA VAL A 150 17.97 -1.69 -21.33
C VAL A 150 18.60 -1.79 -19.93
N ALA A 151 17.80 -1.67 -18.87
CA ALA A 151 18.28 -1.74 -17.49
C ALA A 151 17.26 -2.42 -16.57
N ALA A 152 17.74 -3.00 -15.47
CA ALA A 152 16.92 -3.61 -14.43
C ALA A 152 17.55 -3.39 -13.04
N THR A 153 16.73 -3.42 -11.98
CA THR A 153 17.21 -3.31 -10.59
C THR A 153 17.91 -4.58 -10.09
N ARG A 154 17.57 -5.74 -10.68
CA ARG A 154 18.17 -7.05 -10.43
C ARG A 154 17.89 -7.97 -11.62
N ASP A 155 18.57 -9.11 -11.67
CA ASP A 155 18.39 -10.11 -12.71
C ASP A 155 16.96 -10.70 -12.69
N VAL A 156 16.35 -10.81 -13.88
CA VAL A 156 14.93 -11.18 -14.05
C VAL A 156 14.67 -12.66 -13.76
N GLU A 157 15.69 -13.50 -13.94
CA GLU A 157 15.57 -14.95 -13.81
C GLU A 157 16.01 -15.43 -12.42
N THR A 158 17.09 -14.86 -11.90
CA THR A 158 17.79 -15.31 -10.69
C THR A 158 17.61 -14.39 -9.48
N ASN A 159 17.05 -13.19 -9.65
CA ASN A 159 17.01 -12.12 -8.65
C ASN A 159 18.40 -11.67 -8.13
N ALA A 160 19.48 -12.14 -8.75
CA ALA A 160 20.85 -11.74 -8.44
C ALA A 160 21.11 -10.28 -8.87
N GLU A 161 22.30 -9.77 -8.58
CA GLU A 161 22.69 -8.45 -9.09
C GLU A 161 22.59 -8.41 -10.61
N PHE A 162 21.97 -7.36 -11.14
CA PHE A 162 21.84 -7.23 -12.58
C PHE A 162 23.23 -7.03 -13.20
N GLN A 163 23.70 -8.04 -13.93
CA GLN A 163 24.95 -7.94 -14.65
C GLN A 163 24.73 -7.17 -15.95
N GLN A 164 25.23 -5.94 -15.99
CA GLN A 164 25.05 -5.01 -17.11
C GLN A 164 25.43 -5.58 -18.49
N ARG A 165 26.34 -6.56 -18.56
CA ARG A 165 26.74 -7.22 -19.82
C ARG A 165 25.60 -8.00 -20.49
N GLN A 166 24.52 -8.33 -19.75
CA GLN A 166 23.43 -9.17 -20.22
C GLN A 166 22.23 -8.38 -20.82
N TRP A 167 22.31 -7.05 -20.88
CA TRP A 167 21.18 -6.19 -21.29
C TRP A 167 20.57 -6.56 -22.65
N LYS A 168 21.37 -7.06 -23.62
CA LYS A 168 20.87 -7.48 -24.94
C LYS A 168 19.84 -8.61 -24.86
N LYS A 169 19.90 -9.45 -23.83
CA LYS A 169 18.96 -10.56 -23.58
C LYS A 169 17.78 -10.14 -22.69
N LEU A 170 17.89 -9.00 -22.00
CA LEU A 170 16.96 -8.56 -20.96
C LEU A 170 15.52 -8.44 -21.49
N ASP A 171 15.32 -7.80 -22.65
CA ASP A 171 13.99 -7.65 -23.23
C ASP A 171 13.30 -9.00 -23.48
N ARG A 172 14.07 -10.00 -23.94
CA ARG A 172 13.58 -11.36 -24.16
C ARG A 172 13.28 -12.07 -22.83
N GLN A 173 14.14 -11.93 -21.83
CA GLN A 173 13.92 -12.48 -20.49
C GLN A 173 12.66 -11.91 -19.85
N VAL A 174 12.46 -10.59 -19.94
CA VAL A 174 11.24 -9.92 -19.46
C VAL A 174 10.02 -10.50 -20.17
N LYS A 175 10.01 -10.54 -21.50
CA LYS A 175 8.89 -11.10 -22.29
C LYS A 175 8.55 -12.54 -21.88
N LYS A 176 9.56 -13.38 -21.68
CA LYS A 176 9.38 -14.77 -21.24
C LYS A 176 8.79 -14.86 -19.82
N ALA A 177 9.20 -13.98 -18.91
CA ALA A 177 8.78 -14.00 -17.51
C ALA A 177 7.42 -13.31 -17.24
N LEU A 178 6.91 -12.50 -18.18
CA LEU A 178 5.68 -11.72 -18.02
C LEU A 178 4.45 -12.53 -17.55
N PRO A 179 4.14 -13.72 -18.08
CA PRO A 179 2.99 -14.51 -17.62
C PRO A 179 3.07 -14.85 -16.13
N ARG A 180 4.26 -15.23 -15.64
CA ARG A 180 4.52 -15.51 -14.22
C ARG A 180 4.30 -14.26 -13.36
N PHE A 181 4.77 -13.11 -13.82
CA PHE A 181 4.61 -11.84 -13.13
C PHE A 181 3.15 -11.38 -13.05
N LYS A 182 2.38 -11.55 -14.14
CA LYS A 182 0.92 -11.30 -14.16
C LYS A 182 0.17 -12.17 -13.13
N LYS A 183 0.60 -13.42 -12.93
CA LYS A 183 0.03 -14.28 -11.89
C LYS A 183 0.34 -13.73 -10.49
N ALA A 184 1.59 -13.34 -10.21
CA ALA A 184 1.98 -12.77 -8.93
C ALA A 184 1.17 -11.51 -8.55
N TRP A 185 0.89 -10.63 -9.52
CA TRP A 185 0.03 -9.47 -9.32
C TRP A 185 -1.42 -9.84 -9.00
N ARG A 186 -2.01 -10.80 -9.72
CA ARG A 186 -3.36 -11.29 -9.41
C ARG A 186 -3.46 -11.89 -8.02
N ASP A 187 -2.43 -12.63 -7.60
CA ASP A 187 -2.37 -13.25 -6.27
C ASP A 187 -2.27 -12.21 -5.17
N LEU A 188 -1.48 -11.15 -5.37
CA LEU A 188 -1.45 -10.00 -4.48
C LEU A 188 -2.81 -9.30 -4.41
N ALA A 189 -3.39 -8.96 -5.56
CA ALA A 189 -4.67 -8.27 -5.64
C ALA A 189 -5.80 -9.04 -4.93
N ARG A 190 -5.84 -10.38 -5.04
CA ARG A 190 -6.83 -11.22 -4.32
C ARG A 190 -6.76 -11.08 -2.79
N ARG A 191 -5.58 -10.78 -2.24
CA ARG A 191 -5.36 -10.53 -0.81
C ARG A 191 -5.66 -9.09 -0.43
N VAL A 192 -5.15 -8.14 -1.22
CA VAL A 192 -5.14 -6.71 -0.92
C VAL A 192 -6.49 -6.04 -1.22
N THR A 193 -7.16 -6.37 -2.32
CA THR A 193 -8.47 -5.76 -2.69
C THR A 193 -9.60 -6.04 -1.70
N LYS A 194 -9.40 -7.00 -0.79
CA LYS A 194 -10.35 -7.29 0.30
C LYS A 194 -10.16 -6.37 1.51
N LEU A 195 -9.06 -5.61 1.57
CA LEU A 195 -8.75 -4.73 2.69
C LEU A 195 -9.70 -3.51 2.73
N PRO A 196 -10.13 -3.06 3.92
CA PRO A 196 -11.02 -1.91 4.07
C PRO A 196 -10.48 -0.61 3.49
N GLU A 197 -9.15 -0.41 3.49
CA GLU A 197 -8.46 0.71 2.85
C GLU A 197 -8.80 0.90 1.35
N TRP A 198 -9.15 -0.18 0.64
CA TRP A 198 -9.56 -0.15 -0.77
C TRP A 198 -11.08 -0.17 -0.95
N ARG A 199 -11.81 -0.77 0.01
CA ARG A 199 -13.28 -0.87 -0.03
C ARG A 199 -14.01 0.40 0.43
N ARG A 200 -13.30 1.37 1.00
CA ARG A 200 -13.86 2.65 1.47
C ARG A 200 -14.23 3.63 0.35
N PHE A 201 -13.87 3.34 -0.90
CA PHE A 201 -14.14 4.24 -2.03
C PHE A 201 -15.17 3.64 -2.99
N LYS A 202 -16.24 4.41 -3.21
CA LYS A 202 -17.19 4.18 -4.29
C LYS A 202 -17.10 5.36 -5.26
N TRP A 203 -16.57 5.11 -6.45
CA TRP A 203 -16.77 6.03 -7.57
C TRP A 203 -18.25 5.94 -7.96
N LEU A 204 -19.04 6.98 -7.67
CA LEU A 204 -20.34 7.17 -8.32
C LEU A 204 -20.08 7.65 -9.76
N SER A 205 -19.56 6.74 -10.60
CA SER A 205 -19.78 6.85 -12.03
C SER A 205 -21.26 6.58 -12.25
N MET A 206 -22.02 7.56 -12.72
CA MET A 206 -23.29 7.24 -13.39
C MET A 206 -22.97 6.19 -14.46
N LYS A 207 -23.50 4.98 -14.26
CA LYS A 207 -23.14 3.71 -14.91
C LYS A 207 -21.83 3.10 -14.41
N SER A 208 -21.98 2.10 -13.55
CA SER A 208 -21.02 1.07 -13.21
C SER A 208 -20.53 0.34 -14.47
N GLY A 209 -19.31 0.61 -14.92
CA GLY A 209 -18.61 -0.28 -15.83
C GLY A 209 -18.19 -1.53 -15.07
N LYS A 210 -18.87 -2.66 -15.30
CA LYS A 210 -18.40 -3.98 -14.84
C LYS A 210 -17.04 -4.26 -15.47
N MET A 211 -16.11 -4.86 -14.71
CA MET A 211 -14.97 -5.55 -15.32
C MET A 211 -15.51 -6.59 -16.33
N PRO A 212 -14.88 -6.79 -17.49
CA PRO A 212 -15.23 -7.89 -18.37
C PRO A 212 -14.94 -9.20 -17.63
N THR A 213 -15.98 -9.85 -17.13
CA THR A 213 -15.92 -11.29 -16.85
C THR A 213 -15.92 -11.99 -18.21
N GLU A 214 -14.89 -12.78 -18.49
CA GLU A 214 -14.94 -13.77 -19.58
C GLU A 214 -16.20 -14.62 -19.37
N LYS A 215 -17.22 -14.38 -20.18
CA LYS A 215 -18.38 -15.26 -20.26
C LYS A 215 -17.91 -16.51 -20.98
N SER A 216 -17.83 -17.63 -20.26
CA SER A 216 -17.83 -18.94 -20.88
C SER A 216 -19.12 -19.07 -21.68
N SER A 217 -19.01 -19.10 -23.01
CA SER A 217 -20.11 -19.46 -23.89
C SER A 217 -20.46 -20.93 -23.65
N LYS A 218 -21.61 -21.18 -23.03
CA LYS A 218 -22.38 -22.39 -23.33
C LYS A 218 -23.73 -21.94 -23.85
N HIS A 219 -23.91 -22.16 -25.15
CA HIS A 219 -25.21 -22.25 -25.77
C HIS A 219 -26.03 -23.28 -25.01
N ASP A 220 -27.26 -22.93 -24.64
CA ASP A 220 -28.36 -23.84 -24.90
C ASP A 220 -29.68 -23.09 -25.04
N SER A 221 -30.46 -23.58 -26.00
CA SER A 221 -31.66 -22.99 -26.56
C SER A 221 -32.92 -23.71 -26.06
N SER A 222 -33.96 -22.97 -25.68
CA SER A 222 -35.41 -23.26 -25.89
C SER A 222 -36.21 -22.22 -25.08
N SER A 223 -37.10 -21.41 -25.66
CA SER A 223 -38.46 -21.70 -26.18
C SER A 223 -39.54 -20.95 -25.36
N ARG A 224 -40.10 -19.90 -25.99
CA ARG A 224 -41.53 -19.49 -26.10
C ARG A 224 -42.40 -19.31 -24.83
N HIS A 225 -42.98 -18.12 -24.63
CA HIS A 225 -44.33 -17.74 -25.13
C HIS A 225 -44.71 -16.31 -24.73
N GLU A 226 -45.62 -15.74 -25.53
CA GLU A 226 -46.21 -14.40 -25.52
C GLU A 226 -47.13 -14.15 -24.31
N HIS A 227 -47.21 -12.90 -23.85
CA HIS A 227 -48.47 -12.16 -23.67
C HIS A 227 -48.19 -10.68 -23.35
N ASP A 228 -48.67 -9.81 -24.24
CA ASP A 228 -48.91 -8.39 -23.99
C ASP A 228 -50.10 -8.24 -23.04
N ASP A 229 -49.99 -7.35 -22.04
CA ASP A 229 -51.11 -6.64 -21.43
C ASP A 229 -50.58 -5.34 -20.79
N ASP A 230 -51.13 -4.23 -21.25
CA ASP A 230 -50.86 -2.84 -20.84
C ASP A 230 -51.24 -2.59 -19.37
N TYR A 231 -50.29 -2.10 -18.57
CA TYR A 231 -50.56 -1.28 -17.39
C TYR A 231 -49.49 -0.21 -17.24
N ASP A 232 -49.95 1.04 -17.36
CA ASP A 232 -49.23 2.27 -17.04
C ASP A 232 -48.91 2.35 -15.52
N ASP A 233 -47.91 3.16 -15.17
CA ASP A 233 -47.36 3.42 -13.81
C ASP A 233 -46.44 2.35 -13.17
N ASN A 234 -45.11 2.55 -13.32
CA ASN A 234 -44.20 2.67 -12.16
C ASN A 234 -42.74 2.99 -12.58
N TYR A 235 -42.32 4.24 -12.36
CA TYR A 235 -40.91 4.58 -12.19
C TYR A 235 -40.42 4.02 -10.84
N VAL A 236 -39.89 2.80 -10.85
CA VAL A 236 -39.02 2.30 -9.79
C VAL A 236 -37.65 2.05 -10.40
N THR A 237 -36.76 3.04 -10.29
CA THR A 237 -35.32 2.80 -10.41
C THR A 237 -34.90 1.97 -9.20
N GLU A 238 -34.86 0.65 -9.36
CA GLU A 238 -34.09 -0.25 -8.51
C GLU A 238 -32.59 0.06 -8.72
N GLU A 239 -32.10 1.08 -8.02
CA GLU A 239 -30.67 1.17 -7.72
C GLU A 239 -30.34 0.07 -6.72
N ASP A 240 -29.57 -0.93 -7.16
CA ASP A 240 -28.96 -1.96 -6.32
C ASP A 240 -28.43 -1.36 -4.99
N ASP A 241 -28.95 -1.86 -3.87
CA ASP A 241 -28.59 -1.52 -2.47
C ASP A 241 -27.12 -1.90 -2.13
N GLU A 242 -26.16 -1.24 -2.76
CA GLU A 242 -24.73 -1.38 -2.45
C GLU A 242 -24.43 -0.78 -1.07
N MET A 243 -23.85 -1.61 -0.19
CA MET A 243 -23.42 -1.24 1.16
C MET A 243 -22.38 -0.11 1.14
N GLU A 244 -22.67 1.04 1.76
CA GLU A 244 -21.76 2.18 1.88
C GLU A 244 -20.95 2.10 3.18
N ALA A 245 -19.65 2.41 3.14
CA ALA A 245 -18.82 2.53 4.34
C ALA A 245 -18.69 4.01 4.77
N GLU A 246 -18.69 4.27 6.09
CA GLU A 246 -18.48 5.60 6.65
C GLU A 246 -17.25 5.62 7.57
N LEU A 247 -16.42 6.65 7.41
CA LEU A 247 -15.31 6.92 8.34
C LEU A 247 -15.80 7.73 9.54
N ALA A 248 -15.43 7.28 10.73
CA ALA A 248 -15.74 8.00 11.96
C ALA A 248 -14.88 9.26 12.06
N VAL A 249 -15.51 10.34 12.50
CA VAL A 249 -14.83 11.58 12.84
C VAL A 249 -15.26 12.05 14.22
N ARG A 250 -14.34 12.63 15.00
CA ARG A 250 -14.59 13.06 16.39
C ARG A 250 -14.42 14.56 16.60
N PRO A 251 -15.01 15.12 17.67
CA PRO A 251 -14.69 16.47 18.11
C PRO A 251 -13.17 16.69 18.21
N GLY A 252 -12.66 17.72 17.54
CA GLY A 252 -11.24 18.09 17.52
C GLY A 252 -10.45 17.58 16.33
N GLU A 253 -10.97 16.61 15.57
CA GLU A 253 -10.28 16.07 14.40
C GLU A 253 -10.34 17.04 13.21
N VAL A 254 -9.33 16.95 12.34
CA VAL A 254 -9.22 17.74 11.10
C VAL A 254 -9.27 16.81 9.90
N LEU A 255 -10.23 17.06 9.02
CA LEU A 255 -10.37 16.38 7.74
C LEU A 255 -9.63 17.15 6.65
N LYS A 256 -8.86 16.43 5.84
CA LYS A 256 -8.21 16.95 4.64
C LYS A 256 -8.77 16.21 3.43
N VAL A 257 -9.40 16.93 2.49
CA VAL A 257 -9.95 16.35 1.25
C VAL A 257 -9.30 17.03 0.04
N PRO A 258 -8.59 16.29 -0.84
CA PRO A 258 -7.90 16.88 -2.00
C PRO A 258 -8.87 17.30 -3.10
N LEU A 259 -8.49 18.34 -3.86
CA LEU A 259 -9.25 18.90 -5.00
C LEU A 259 -8.49 18.75 -6.33
N ILE A 260 -9.23 18.56 -7.43
CA ILE A 260 -8.65 18.45 -8.79
C ILE A 260 -9.15 19.52 -9.74
N GLY A 261 -8.23 20.41 -10.12
CA GLY A 261 -8.47 21.43 -11.13
C GLY A 261 -8.68 22.81 -10.51
N LYS A 262 -8.60 23.83 -11.36
CA LYS A 262 -8.73 25.23 -10.93
C LYS A 262 -10.18 25.62 -10.58
N SER A 263 -11.16 24.86 -11.04
CA SER A 263 -12.60 25.18 -10.96
C SER A 263 -13.46 24.10 -10.26
N CYS A 264 -12.93 23.41 -9.24
CA CYS A 264 -13.76 22.46 -8.47
C CYS A 264 -14.80 23.20 -7.64
N GLN A 265 -16.06 22.74 -7.70
CA GLN A 265 -17.06 23.09 -6.71
C GLN A 265 -17.11 21.99 -5.64
N VAL A 266 -17.19 22.39 -4.37
CA VAL A 266 -17.31 21.43 -3.27
C VAL A 266 -18.55 21.69 -2.46
N ARG A 267 -19.29 20.62 -2.14
CA ARG A 267 -20.47 20.65 -1.30
C ARG A 267 -20.34 19.68 -0.15
N ILE A 268 -20.71 20.14 1.04
CA ILE A 268 -20.90 19.32 2.23
C ILE A 268 -22.39 19.11 2.40
N LYS A 269 -22.86 17.86 2.44
CA LYS A 269 -24.28 17.55 2.59
C LYS A 269 -24.53 16.64 3.77
N PHE A 270 -25.49 17.03 4.60
CA PHE A 270 -26.10 16.16 5.60
C PHE A 270 -26.79 14.99 4.88
N SER A 271 -26.44 13.76 5.24
CA SER A 271 -26.99 12.54 4.63
C SER A 271 -27.91 11.75 5.55
N GLY A 272 -27.98 12.07 6.85
CA GLY A 272 -28.92 11.45 7.77
C GLY A 272 -28.37 11.25 9.18
N PHE A 273 -29.02 10.37 9.94
CA PHE A 273 -28.53 9.92 11.25
C PHE A 273 -28.04 8.49 11.15
N GLY A 274 -27.12 8.12 12.05
CA GLY A 274 -26.53 6.78 12.06
C GLY A 274 -27.53 5.65 12.30
N GLN A 275 -28.53 5.86 13.16
CA GLN A 275 -29.41 4.78 13.66
C GLN A 275 -30.88 4.87 13.23
N ILE A 276 -31.27 5.86 12.41
CA ILE A 276 -32.69 6.13 12.17
C ILE A 276 -33.12 5.59 10.80
N LYS A 277 -34.12 4.69 10.82
CA LYS A 277 -34.86 4.18 9.65
C LYS A 277 -35.40 5.35 8.85
N ARG A 278 -35.34 5.25 7.51
CA ARG A 278 -36.03 6.09 6.52
C ARG A 278 -36.99 7.08 7.16
N HIS A 279 -36.59 8.34 7.15
CA HIS A 279 -37.61 9.34 7.33
C HIS A 279 -38.36 9.49 6.01
N GLY A 280 -39.69 9.45 6.04
CA GLY A 280 -40.51 9.81 4.88
C GLY A 280 -40.12 11.18 4.31
N ARG A 281 -40.61 11.51 3.10
CA ARG A 281 -40.32 12.77 2.37
C ARG A 281 -40.21 13.96 3.33
N LYS A 282 -38.98 14.32 3.69
CA LYS A 282 -38.77 15.38 4.68
C LYS A 282 -38.99 16.73 4.05
N ARG A 283 -39.71 17.60 4.76
CA ARG A 283 -39.81 19.02 4.40
C ARG A 283 -38.41 19.59 4.24
N LYS A 284 -38.17 20.34 3.15
CA LYS A 284 -36.91 21.03 2.83
C LYS A 284 -36.37 21.85 4.01
N THR A 285 -37.26 22.42 4.81
CA THR A 285 -36.96 23.16 6.05
C THR A 285 -36.23 22.34 7.11
N TRP A 286 -36.56 21.05 7.24
CA TRP A 286 -35.91 20.14 8.18
C TRP A 286 -34.47 19.84 7.75
N LEU A 287 -34.26 19.54 6.47
CA LEU A 287 -32.92 19.27 5.92
C LEU A 287 -32.02 20.49 6.08
N ASN A 288 -32.52 21.68 5.76
CA ASN A 288 -31.79 22.93 5.93
C ASN A 288 -31.39 23.19 7.40
N ARG A 289 -32.24 22.82 8.37
CA ARG A 289 -31.93 22.95 9.80
C ARG A 289 -30.74 22.07 10.20
N TRP A 290 -30.70 20.82 9.74
CA TRP A 290 -29.60 19.90 10.05
C TRP A 290 -28.33 20.21 9.28
N GLN A 291 -28.46 20.67 8.03
CA GLN A 291 -27.34 21.20 7.27
C GLN A 291 -26.66 22.36 8.02
N LYS A 292 -27.43 23.33 8.53
CA LYS A 292 -26.88 24.43 9.35
C LYS A 292 -26.16 23.93 10.62
N ARG A 293 -26.71 22.93 11.30
CA ARG A 293 -26.08 22.33 12.50
C ARG A 293 -24.77 21.62 12.16
N LEU A 294 -24.74 20.85 11.07
CA LEU A 294 -23.53 20.21 10.56
C LEU A 294 -22.45 21.25 10.28
N CYS A 295 -22.78 22.32 9.55
CA CYS A 295 -21.82 23.36 9.23
C CYS A 295 -21.23 24.03 10.49
N ARG A 296 -22.04 24.29 11.53
CA ARG A 296 -21.53 24.82 12.82
C ARG A 296 -20.53 23.87 13.49
N VAL A 297 -20.81 22.57 13.46
CA VAL A 297 -19.91 21.55 14.03
C VAL A 297 -18.60 21.45 13.25
N LEU A 298 -18.62 21.72 11.94
CA LEU A 298 -17.45 21.78 11.08
C LEU A 298 -16.75 23.15 11.08
N SER A 299 -17.01 23.99 12.08
CA SER A 299 -16.46 25.34 12.22
C SER A 299 -16.90 26.31 11.11
N ASP A 300 -18.16 26.23 10.69
CA ASP A 300 -18.87 27.06 9.70
C ASP A 300 -18.23 27.16 8.29
N PRO A 301 -17.95 26.03 7.62
CA PRO A 301 -17.33 26.01 6.31
C PRO A 301 -18.31 26.29 5.16
N CYS A 302 -19.61 26.29 5.43
CA CYS A 302 -20.64 26.33 4.40
C CYS A 302 -21.15 27.75 4.10
N GLU A 303 -21.54 27.99 2.85
CA GLU A 303 -22.18 29.21 2.33
C GLU A 303 -23.28 28.88 1.32
N GLY A 304 -23.95 29.92 0.80
CA GLY A 304 -25.06 29.79 -0.13
C GLY A 304 -26.42 29.60 0.56
N SER A 305 -27.50 29.71 -0.21
CA SER A 305 -28.87 29.61 0.29
C SER A 305 -29.23 28.22 0.84
N ASP A 306 -28.58 27.17 0.30
CA ASP A 306 -28.73 25.78 0.73
C ASP A 306 -27.74 25.36 1.84
N MET A 307 -26.79 26.23 2.20
CA MET A 307 -25.72 25.98 3.19
C MET A 307 -24.91 24.71 2.88
N THR A 308 -24.71 24.38 1.59
CA THR A 308 -23.92 23.20 1.21
C THR A 308 -22.56 23.56 0.63
N ARG A 309 -22.42 24.70 -0.05
CA ARG A 309 -21.19 25.08 -0.74
C ARG A 309 -20.09 25.43 0.25
N VAL A 310 -18.86 24.97 0.00
CA VAL A 310 -17.73 25.26 0.88
C VAL A 310 -17.15 26.64 0.55
N LYS A 311 -17.03 27.50 1.57
CA LYS A 311 -16.39 28.82 1.51
C LYS A 311 -14.94 28.69 1.03
N TRP A 312 -14.52 29.62 0.17
CA TRP A 312 -13.17 29.65 -0.39
C TRP A 312 -12.06 29.60 0.68
N ARG A 313 -12.24 30.23 1.85
CA ARG A 313 -11.22 30.23 2.92
C ARG A 313 -10.85 28.85 3.50
N TYR A 314 -11.69 27.84 3.32
CA TYR A 314 -11.40 26.46 3.75
C TYR A 314 -10.69 25.67 2.66
N ILE A 315 -10.68 26.20 1.43
CA ILE A 315 -9.83 25.73 0.35
C ILE A 315 -8.44 26.29 0.62
N LYS A 316 -7.58 25.41 1.11
CA LYS A 316 -6.20 25.70 1.41
C LYS A 316 -5.34 25.13 0.29
N ASN A 317 -4.16 25.73 0.14
CA ASN A 317 -3.11 25.13 -0.66
C ASN A 317 -2.17 24.40 0.28
N THR A 318 -1.73 23.22 -0.11
CA THR A 318 -0.49 22.65 0.46
C THR A 318 0.68 23.54 0.03
N LYS A 319 1.84 23.35 0.64
CA LYS A 319 3.04 24.06 0.18
C LYS A 319 3.49 23.63 -1.23
N MET A 320 2.93 22.53 -1.78
CA MET A 320 3.12 22.12 -3.18
C MET A 320 2.14 22.80 -4.15
N GLY A 321 1.23 23.65 -3.66
CA GLY A 321 0.19 24.29 -4.46
C GLY A 321 -1.03 23.42 -4.72
N ASP A 322 -1.12 22.22 -4.12
CA ASP A 322 -2.31 21.38 -4.22
C ASP A 322 -3.44 21.98 -3.39
N ARG A 323 -4.59 22.10 -4.02
CA ARG A 323 -5.80 22.56 -3.33
C ARG A 323 -6.39 21.41 -2.54
N TYR A 324 -6.73 21.68 -1.29
CA TYR A 324 -7.47 20.77 -0.43
C TYR A 324 -8.44 21.53 0.44
N ILE A 325 -9.42 20.83 0.98
CA ILE A 325 -10.32 21.36 1.99
C ILE A 325 -9.82 20.89 3.35
N GLY A 326 -9.52 21.84 4.23
CA GLY A 326 -9.27 21.57 5.64
C GLY A 326 -10.53 21.84 6.46
N LEU A 327 -11.23 20.80 6.90
CA LEU A 327 -12.42 20.93 7.77
C LEU A 327 -12.06 20.54 9.19
N GLN A 328 -12.23 21.46 10.13
CA GLN A 328 -12.00 21.19 11.55
C GLN A 328 -13.33 20.95 12.26
N ILE A 329 -13.42 19.83 12.97
CA ILE A 329 -14.54 19.58 13.87
C ILE A 329 -14.26 20.31 15.17
N VAL A 330 -15.23 21.11 15.63
CA VAL A 330 -15.12 21.85 16.88
C VAL A 330 -14.66 20.93 18.02
N SER A 331 -13.57 21.30 18.69
CA SER A 331 -12.92 20.44 19.70
C SER A 331 -13.77 20.17 20.93
N SER A 332 -14.68 21.08 21.28
CA SER A 332 -15.56 20.91 22.44
C SER A 332 -16.61 19.81 22.17
N SER A 333 -16.38 18.64 22.76
CA SER A 333 -17.32 17.51 22.69
C SER A 333 -18.72 17.87 23.21
N GLN A 334 -18.80 18.69 24.26
CA GLN A 334 -20.07 19.17 24.81
C GLN A 334 -20.82 20.06 23.80
N TYR A 335 -20.12 20.98 23.15
CA TYR A 335 -20.69 21.83 22.11
C TYR A 335 -21.19 21.00 20.94
N VAL A 336 -20.36 20.09 20.42
CA VAL A 336 -20.73 19.21 19.29
C VAL A 336 -21.96 18.39 19.67
N ARG A 337 -21.98 17.77 20.85
CA ARG A 337 -23.13 16.99 21.33
C ARG A 337 -24.40 17.83 21.44
N LYS A 338 -24.30 19.08 21.93
CA LYS A 338 -25.42 20.03 22.01
C LYS A 338 -25.94 20.41 20.62
N GLN A 339 -25.05 20.74 19.67
CA GLN A 339 -25.44 21.07 18.30
C GLN A 339 -26.10 19.90 17.58
N LEU A 340 -25.63 18.68 17.83
CA LEU A 340 -26.18 17.47 17.21
C LEU A 340 -27.31 16.83 18.00
N GLN A 341 -27.76 17.45 19.10
CA GLN A 341 -28.82 16.93 19.98
C GLN A 341 -28.55 15.49 20.47
N GLY A 342 -27.28 15.16 20.69
CA GLY A 342 -26.85 13.81 21.08
C GLY A 342 -26.96 12.74 19.99
N GLN A 343 -27.30 13.12 18.75
CA GLN A 343 -27.45 12.20 17.63
C GLN A 343 -26.18 12.11 16.78
N GLU A 344 -25.76 10.89 16.43
CA GLU A 344 -24.69 10.70 15.46
C GLU A 344 -25.19 11.02 14.05
N ILE A 345 -24.47 11.89 13.37
CA ILE A 345 -24.82 12.37 12.04
C ILE A 345 -23.98 11.70 10.97
N ARG A 346 -24.61 11.45 9.84
CA ARG A 346 -24.00 11.05 8.57
C ARG A 346 -23.88 12.29 7.69
N PHE A 347 -22.74 12.47 7.03
CA PHE A 347 -22.57 13.51 6.03
C PHE A 347 -21.65 13.05 4.90
N ARG A 348 -21.76 13.70 3.76
CA ARG A 348 -20.91 13.44 2.60
C ARG A 348 -20.28 14.71 2.07
N ILE A 349 -19.09 14.56 1.52
CA ILE A 349 -18.37 15.61 0.81
C ILE A 349 -18.40 15.27 -0.66
N GLU A 350 -19.01 16.14 -1.46
CA GLU A 350 -19.14 16.01 -2.91
C GLU A 350 -18.17 16.99 -3.58
N VAL A 351 -17.24 16.47 -4.38
CA VAL A 351 -16.28 17.27 -5.16
C VAL A 351 -16.63 17.13 -6.64
N GLU A 352 -17.12 18.22 -7.23
CA GLU A 352 -17.47 18.31 -8.64
C GLU A 352 -16.22 18.67 -9.45
N MET A 353 -15.87 17.81 -10.42
CA MET A 353 -14.72 18.00 -11.30
C MET A 353 -15.14 18.61 -12.65
N ASN A 354 -14.17 19.17 -13.38
CA ASN A 354 -14.39 19.88 -14.64
C ASN A 354 -15.15 19.06 -15.71
N ASN A 355 -15.09 17.73 -15.65
CA ASN A 355 -15.77 16.82 -16.58
C ASN A 355 -17.16 16.37 -16.09
N ARG A 356 -17.78 17.10 -15.14
CA ARG A 356 -19.05 16.76 -14.46
C ARG A 356 -19.05 15.42 -13.68
N LYS A 357 -17.89 14.78 -13.50
CA LYS A 357 -17.73 13.66 -12.56
C LYS A 357 -17.78 14.22 -11.13
N THR A 358 -18.58 13.61 -10.25
CA THR A 358 -18.66 13.98 -8.83
C THR A 358 -18.07 12.87 -7.98
N LEU A 359 -17.03 13.20 -7.23
CA LEU A 359 -16.50 12.33 -6.19
C LEU A 359 -17.35 12.50 -4.91
N VAL A 360 -17.69 11.40 -4.25
CA VAL A 360 -18.41 11.41 -2.97
C VAL A 360 -17.61 10.67 -1.91
N VAL A 361 -17.38 11.34 -0.77
CA VAL A 361 -16.72 10.73 0.40
C VAL A 361 -17.65 10.78 1.60
N ASN A 362 -17.93 9.62 2.21
CA ASN A 362 -18.90 9.45 3.29
C ASN A 362 -18.24 9.44 4.68
N TYR A 363 -18.77 10.24 5.60
CA TYR A 363 -18.29 10.41 6.97
C TYR A 363 -19.44 10.31 7.97
N GLY A 364 -19.11 9.96 9.22
CA GLY A 364 -20.04 10.00 10.35
C GLY A 364 -19.42 10.59 11.60
N ILE A 365 -20.15 11.49 12.27
CA ILE A 365 -19.68 12.13 13.51
C ILE A 365 -20.01 11.22 14.69
N MET A 366 -18.97 10.74 15.36
CA MET A 366 -19.07 9.86 16.53
C MET A 366 -19.17 10.70 17.81
N LEU A 367 -20.23 10.46 18.60
CA LEU A 367 -20.49 11.21 19.84
C LEU A 367 -20.23 10.40 21.12
N ARG A 368 -20.08 9.07 21.03
CA ARG A 368 -19.94 8.21 22.21
C ARG A 368 -18.59 8.40 22.91
N HIS A 369 -18.64 8.72 24.21
CA HIS A 369 -17.56 8.40 25.15
C HIS A 369 -17.53 6.88 25.36
N SER A 370 -16.43 6.23 25.01
CA SER A 370 -16.18 4.90 25.55
C SER A 370 -16.05 5.03 27.07
N ARG A 371 -16.94 4.42 27.85
CA ARG A 371 -16.82 4.32 29.32
C ARG A 371 -15.61 3.46 29.77
N ARG A 372 -14.80 2.97 28.83
CA ARG A 372 -13.47 2.37 29.04
C ARG A 372 -12.42 3.04 28.13
N GLY A 373 -12.47 4.36 28.03
CA GLY A 373 -11.64 5.11 27.08
C GLY A 373 -10.21 5.31 27.57
N ARG A 374 -9.32 4.35 27.29
CA ARG A 374 -8.01 4.80 26.79
C ARG A 374 -8.31 5.65 25.56
N SER A 375 -7.79 6.88 25.52
CA SER A 375 -7.75 7.68 24.30
C SER A 375 -7.15 6.79 23.22
N VAL A 376 -7.97 6.44 22.23
CA VAL A 376 -7.46 5.94 20.96
C VAL A 376 -7.82 7.05 20.02
N GLU A 377 -6.89 7.98 19.82
CA GLU A 377 -7.08 9.13 18.94
C GLU A 377 -7.40 8.57 17.56
N GLY A 378 -8.47 9.07 16.94
CA GLY A 378 -8.75 8.73 15.55
C GLY A 378 -7.65 9.36 14.72
N GLY A 379 -6.80 8.54 14.10
CA GLY A 379 -5.64 9.01 13.34
C GLY A 379 -4.27 8.72 13.98
N ASP A 380 -4.20 8.09 15.16
CA ASP A 380 -2.92 7.67 15.73
C ASP A 380 -2.21 6.66 14.81
N VAL A 381 -1.09 7.09 14.23
CA VAL A 381 -0.17 6.20 13.53
C VAL A 381 1.00 5.89 14.46
N ASN A 382 0.92 4.75 15.14
CA ASN A 382 2.02 4.28 15.94
C ASN A 382 3.10 3.69 15.04
N HIS A 383 4.32 4.23 15.16
CA HIS A 383 5.48 3.76 14.43
C HIS A 383 6.46 3.11 15.40
N TYR A 384 6.79 1.85 15.12
CA TYR A 384 7.80 1.09 15.84
C TYR A 384 8.92 0.72 14.88
N SER A 385 10.14 0.71 15.39
CA SER A 385 11.34 0.38 14.63
C SER A 385 12.34 -0.28 15.56
N ILE A 386 13.08 -1.26 15.04
CA ILE A 386 14.29 -1.73 15.71
C ILE A 386 15.24 -0.54 16.03
N PRO A 387 15.99 -0.60 17.13
CA PRO A 387 17.04 0.38 17.42
C PRO A 387 18.15 0.32 16.35
N HIS A 388 19.03 1.33 16.29
CA HIS A 388 20.20 1.36 15.39
C HIS A 388 19.97 0.78 13.97
N ARG A 389 18.87 1.15 13.30
CA ARG A 389 18.48 0.59 11.98
C ARG A 389 19.58 0.52 10.94
N HIS A 390 20.49 1.50 10.96
CA HIS A 390 21.62 1.58 10.03
C HIS A 390 22.64 0.44 10.21
N LEU A 391 22.51 -0.38 11.25
CA LEU A 391 23.31 -1.57 11.53
C LEU A 391 22.66 -2.88 11.08
N PHE A 392 21.41 -2.83 10.61
CA PHE A 392 20.72 -4.02 10.09
C PHE A 392 21.23 -4.33 8.67
N PRO A 393 21.86 -5.50 8.45
CA PRO A 393 22.41 -5.85 7.16
C PRO A 393 21.30 -6.27 6.19
N ASP A 394 21.51 -5.99 4.90
CA ASP A 394 20.53 -6.24 3.86
C ASP A 394 21.07 -7.23 2.83
N TYR A 395 21.03 -8.50 3.23
CA TYR A 395 21.55 -9.60 2.44
C TYR A 395 20.59 -10.03 1.32
N LYS A 396 21.14 -10.64 0.28
CA LYS A 396 20.41 -11.22 -0.85
C LYS A 396 20.75 -12.69 -1.03
N GLN A 397 19.79 -13.44 -1.54
CA GLN A 397 20.00 -14.80 -2.02
C GLN A 397 21.04 -14.79 -3.14
N HIS A 398 21.84 -15.85 -3.21
CA HIS A 398 22.86 -16.06 -4.23
C HIS A 398 22.96 -17.53 -4.60
N GLN A 399 23.60 -17.83 -5.73
CA GLN A 399 23.81 -19.20 -6.19
C GLN A 399 24.78 -19.94 -5.25
N HIS A 400 24.38 -21.11 -4.78
CA HIS A 400 25.20 -22.03 -3.99
C HIS A 400 24.99 -23.47 -4.51
N GLY A 401 26.01 -24.03 -5.14
CA GLY A 401 25.89 -25.30 -5.85
C GLY A 401 24.84 -25.23 -6.96
N LEU A 402 23.88 -26.18 -6.94
CA LEU A 402 22.84 -26.31 -7.97
C LEU A 402 21.61 -25.41 -7.75
N CYS A 403 21.49 -24.75 -6.60
CA CYS A 403 20.33 -23.90 -6.28
C CYS A 403 20.73 -22.55 -5.66
N MET A 404 19.76 -21.68 -5.42
CA MET A 404 19.95 -20.47 -4.62
C MET A 404 19.99 -20.80 -3.12
N THR A 405 20.69 -20.02 -2.30
CA THR A 405 20.79 -20.20 -0.83
C THR A 405 19.46 -20.15 -0.08
N GLY A 406 18.41 -19.57 -0.66
CA GLY A 406 17.07 -19.57 -0.10
C GLY A 406 16.80 -18.48 0.92
N SER A 407 15.52 -18.14 1.05
CA SER A 407 15.05 -17.05 1.89
C SER A 407 15.25 -17.30 3.40
N GLY A 408 15.16 -18.55 3.86
CA GLY A 408 15.33 -18.90 5.28
C GLY A 408 16.74 -18.64 5.81
N ALA A 409 17.77 -19.12 5.09
CA ALA A 409 19.18 -18.88 5.44
C ALA A 409 19.53 -17.39 5.40
N VAL A 410 19.05 -16.68 4.38
CA VAL A 410 19.25 -15.22 4.25
C VAL A 410 18.57 -14.45 5.38
N ALA A 411 17.33 -14.79 5.75
CA ALA A 411 16.61 -14.15 6.84
C ALA A 411 17.32 -14.32 8.18
N TRP A 412 17.80 -15.52 8.50
CA TRP A 412 18.63 -15.74 9.68
C TRP A 412 19.95 -14.99 9.61
N GLY A 413 20.61 -14.99 8.44
CA GLY A 413 21.83 -14.23 8.23
C GLY A 413 21.65 -12.75 8.56
N MET A 414 20.54 -12.15 8.15
CA MET A 414 20.25 -10.74 8.47
C MET A 414 20.07 -10.51 9.97
N VAL A 415 19.26 -11.33 10.64
CA VAL A 415 18.98 -11.19 12.09
C VAL A 415 20.24 -11.39 12.93
N LEU A 416 21.02 -12.44 12.65
CA LEU A 416 22.24 -12.73 13.38
C LEU A 416 23.34 -11.70 13.08
N GLY A 417 23.46 -11.25 11.83
CA GLY A 417 24.39 -10.18 11.44
C GLY A 417 24.05 -8.84 12.10
N TYR A 418 22.76 -8.53 12.27
CA TYR A 418 22.33 -7.36 13.04
C TYR A 418 22.75 -7.45 14.51
N MET A 419 22.57 -8.61 15.14
CA MET A 419 23.00 -8.84 16.53
C MET A 419 24.50 -8.72 16.69
N ASP A 420 25.29 -9.25 15.75
CA ASP A 420 26.74 -9.05 15.73
C ASP A 420 27.10 -7.57 15.61
N ASN A 421 26.46 -6.85 14.68
CA ASN A 421 26.72 -5.42 14.53
C ASN A 421 26.39 -4.62 15.80
N LEU A 422 25.32 -4.99 16.52
CA LEU A 422 25.03 -4.41 17.84
C LEU A 422 26.10 -4.76 18.86
N ALA A 423 26.51 -6.03 18.96
CA ALA A 423 27.54 -6.48 19.90
C ALA A 423 28.90 -5.77 19.68
N TYR A 424 29.23 -5.44 18.43
CA TYR A 424 30.46 -4.75 18.07
C TYR A 424 30.40 -3.23 18.24
N ARG A 425 29.27 -2.60 17.92
CA ARG A 425 29.17 -1.13 17.81
C ARG A 425 28.39 -0.47 18.95
N VAL A 426 27.66 -1.25 19.73
CA VAL A 426 26.83 -0.81 20.84
C VAL A 426 27.16 -1.70 22.05
N PRO A 427 28.24 -1.41 22.81
CA PRO A 427 28.71 -2.26 23.89
C PRO A 427 27.63 -2.59 24.94
N GLU A 428 26.74 -1.63 25.21
CA GLU A 428 25.63 -1.76 26.16
C GLU A 428 24.53 -2.74 25.69
N SER A 429 24.53 -3.15 24.43
CA SER A 429 23.53 -4.08 23.89
C SER A 429 23.59 -5.46 24.55
N GLY A 430 24.78 -5.86 25.02
CA GLY A 430 25.01 -7.12 25.71
C GLY A 430 24.65 -8.36 24.89
N TYR A 431 24.70 -8.27 23.55
CA TYR A 431 24.66 -9.42 22.64
C TYR A 431 26.05 -10.09 22.56
N PRO A 432 26.13 -11.42 22.40
CA PRO A 432 27.40 -12.08 22.12
C PRO A 432 27.98 -11.62 20.78
N LYS A 433 29.31 -11.60 20.67
CA LYS A 433 30.01 -11.31 19.41
C LYS A 433 30.19 -12.58 18.59
N ASN A 434 30.24 -12.42 17.26
CA ASN A 434 30.50 -13.48 16.28
C ASN A 434 29.45 -14.61 16.27
N ILE A 435 28.18 -14.26 16.51
CA ILE A 435 27.04 -15.18 16.42
C ILE A 435 26.81 -15.59 14.97
N LEU A 436 27.05 -14.75 13.97
CA LEU A 436 26.89 -15.15 12.56
C LEU A 436 28.02 -16.10 12.12
N GLY A 437 29.14 -16.15 12.88
CA GLY A 437 30.28 -17.01 12.59
C GLY A 437 31.11 -16.54 11.40
N LEU A 438 31.31 -15.22 11.26
CA LEU A 438 32.16 -14.65 10.22
C LEU A 438 33.64 -14.88 10.54
N PHE A 439 34.45 -15.15 9.52
CA PHE A 439 35.91 -15.22 9.64
C PHE A 439 36.57 -14.01 8.94
N PRO A 440 37.49 -13.29 9.60
CA PRO A 440 37.89 -13.40 11.00
C PRO A 440 36.81 -12.85 11.94
N GLY A 441 36.51 -13.59 13.00
CA GLY A 441 35.43 -13.34 13.96
C GLY A 441 35.63 -12.15 14.89
N THR A 442 36.43 -11.17 14.47
CA THR A 442 36.79 -9.93 15.18
C THR A 442 36.23 -8.67 14.53
N SER A 443 35.44 -8.81 13.45
CA SER A 443 34.91 -7.69 12.68
C SER A 443 33.37 -7.63 12.70
N PRO A 444 32.77 -6.42 12.61
CA PRO A 444 31.32 -6.29 12.46
C PRO A 444 30.82 -6.99 11.18
N ALA A 445 29.59 -7.48 11.21
CA ALA A 445 28.98 -8.11 10.05
C ALA A 445 28.85 -7.12 8.87
N PRO A 446 29.18 -7.55 7.63
CA PRO A 446 29.00 -6.72 6.45
C PRO A 446 27.56 -6.21 6.32
N MET A 447 27.38 -4.97 5.86
CA MET A 447 26.03 -4.42 5.67
C MET A 447 25.32 -4.94 4.41
N THR A 448 26.06 -5.57 3.50
CA THR A 448 25.60 -6.10 2.22
C THR A 448 26.20 -7.48 1.98
N THR A 449 25.71 -8.20 0.96
CA THR A 449 26.18 -9.55 0.64
C THR A 449 27.57 -9.55 -0.01
N THR A 450 28.61 -9.50 0.82
CA THR A 450 30.02 -9.73 0.43
C THR A 450 30.32 -11.24 0.40
N LYS A 451 31.51 -11.63 -0.07
CA LYS A 451 31.96 -13.04 -0.05
C LYS A 451 31.91 -13.66 1.36
N TYR A 452 32.24 -12.89 2.40
CA TYR A 452 32.16 -13.35 3.78
C TYR A 452 30.70 -13.57 4.23
N ALA A 453 29.80 -12.64 3.89
CA ALA A 453 28.37 -12.81 4.16
C ALA A 453 27.79 -14.00 3.38
N GLN A 454 28.25 -14.22 2.13
CA GLN A 454 27.85 -15.38 1.33
C GLN A 454 28.23 -16.69 2.03
N SER A 455 29.49 -16.83 2.45
CA SER A 455 29.97 -18.02 3.15
C SER A 455 29.19 -18.28 4.46
N ALA A 456 28.88 -17.22 5.23
CA ALA A 456 28.05 -17.38 6.43
C ALA A 456 26.61 -17.82 6.11
N ILE A 457 26.00 -17.27 5.06
CA ILE A 457 24.66 -17.67 4.60
C ILE A 457 24.65 -19.12 4.09
N GLU A 458 25.72 -19.56 3.41
CA GLU A 458 25.87 -20.95 2.95
C GLU A 458 26.00 -21.93 4.13
N ASN A 459 26.77 -21.56 5.17
CA ASN A 459 26.82 -22.33 6.42
C ASN A 459 25.45 -22.38 7.10
N LEU A 460 24.68 -21.29 7.09
CA LEU A 460 23.29 -21.30 7.58
C LEU A 460 22.39 -22.22 6.75
N PHE A 461 22.54 -22.25 5.43
CA PHE A 461 21.81 -23.19 4.56
C PHE A 461 22.07 -24.65 4.97
N GLU A 462 23.33 -25.00 5.23
CA GLU A 462 23.71 -26.35 5.71
C GLU A 462 23.16 -26.63 7.11
N LYS A 463 23.29 -25.68 8.05
CA LYS A 463 22.80 -25.82 9.44
C LYS A 463 21.29 -25.96 9.54
N LEU A 464 20.54 -25.30 8.67
CA LEU A 464 19.09 -25.45 8.56
C LEU A 464 18.71 -26.78 7.89
N GLU A 465 19.68 -27.51 7.32
CA GLU A 465 19.47 -28.66 6.42
C GLU A 465 18.50 -28.33 5.29
N SER A 466 18.63 -27.12 4.72
CA SER A 466 17.86 -26.70 3.55
C SER A 466 18.18 -27.61 2.36
N ARG A 467 17.19 -27.87 1.50
CA ARG A 467 17.34 -28.78 0.34
C ARG A 467 17.23 -28.02 -0.97
N CYS A 468 18.04 -28.35 -1.96
CA CYS A 468 17.85 -27.82 -3.31
C CYS A 468 16.69 -28.53 -4.03
N SER A 469 15.71 -27.77 -4.51
CA SER A 469 14.77 -28.24 -5.54
C SER A 469 15.49 -28.29 -6.88
N LEU A 470 15.55 -29.47 -7.51
CA LEU A 470 16.18 -29.65 -8.82
C LEU A 470 15.35 -29.02 -9.96
N GLU A 471 14.03 -28.94 -9.79
CA GLU A 471 13.11 -28.38 -10.78
C GLU A 471 13.19 -26.85 -10.81
N ASP A 472 13.08 -26.22 -9.63
CA ASP A 472 13.00 -24.76 -9.51
C ASP A 472 14.34 -24.08 -9.21
N LYS A 473 15.41 -24.87 -8.99
CA LYS A 473 16.73 -24.40 -8.52
C LYS A 473 16.62 -23.49 -7.29
N ALA A 474 15.61 -23.73 -6.45
CA ALA A 474 15.33 -22.98 -5.24
C ALA A 474 15.65 -23.80 -4.00
N ALA A 475 16.15 -23.15 -2.95
CA ALA A 475 16.32 -23.78 -1.65
C ALA A 475 14.99 -23.88 -0.89
N LEU A 476 14.72 -25.08 -0.39
CA LEU A 476 13.54 -25.48 0.35
C LEU A 476 13.86 -25.56 1.85
N THR A 477 13.18 -24.72 2.64
CA THR A 477 13.35 -24.64 4.09
C THR A 477 11.96 -24.63 4.74
N SER A 478 11.57 -25.71 5.42
CA SER A 478 10.30 -25.77 6.15
C SER A 478 10.36 -25.01 7.48
N PRO A 479 9.21 -24.64 8.07
CA PRO A 479 9.16 -24.01 9.39
C PRO A 479 9.94 -24.76 10.47
N ALA A 480 9.80 -26.09 10.56
CA ALA A 480 10.52 -26.92 11.53
C ALA A 480 12.06 -26.86 11.35
N LYS A 481 12.54 -26.59 10.13
CA LYS A 481 13.99 -26.41 9.90
C LYS A 481 14.49 -25.07 10.42
N MET A 482 13.65 -24.03 10.42
CA MET A 482 13.99 -22.72 10.97
C MET A 482 14.28 -22.78 12.49
N GLU A 483 13.69 -23.76 13.20
CA GLU A 483 13.92 -24.00 14.64
C GLU A 483 15.33 -24.45 14.98
N ARG A 484 16.06 -25.03 14.01
CA ARG A 484 17.37 -25.64 14.23
C ARG A 484 18.42 -24.64 14.69
N ILE A 485 18.23 -23.34 14.40
CA ILE A 485 19.06 -22.26 14.95
C ILE A 485 19.05 -22.27 16.48
N GLY A 486 17.95 -22.68 17.12
CA GLY A 486 17.84 -22.77 18.57
C GLY A 486 18.93 -23.64 19.21
N LYS A 487 19.34 -24.74 18.54
CA LYS A 487 20.42 -25.62 19.02
C LYS A 487 21.74 -24.87 19.21
N TRP A 488 22.02 -23.88 18.37
CA TRP A 488 23.22 -23.05 18.45
C TRP A 488 23.11 -21.99 19.55
N LEU A 489 21.91 -21.48 19.79
CA LEU A 489 21.67 -20.46 20.81
C LEU A 489 21.65 -21.02 22.24
N ASN A 490 21.56 -22.34 22.42
CA ASN A 490 21.43 -23.00 23.73
C ASN A 490 22.50 -22.56 24.76
N HIS A 491 23.75 -22.39 24.32
CA HIS A 491 24.87 -21.98 25.19
C HIS A 491 25.06 -20.46 25.28
N THR A 492 24.07 -19.68 24.84
CA THR A 492 24.11 -18.22 24.85
C THR A 492 23.04 -17.64 25.78
N VAL A 493 23.14 -16.34 26.03
CA VAL A 493 22.10 -15.54 26.70
C VAL A 493 20.87 -15.31 25.81
N LEU A 494 20.78 -15.97 24.65
CA LEU A 494 19.72 -15.78 23.68
C LEU A 494 18.71 -16.92 23.71
N GLN A 495 17.46 -16.58 23.43
CA GLN A 495 16.34 -17.50 23.32
C GLN A 495 15.65 -17.33 21.97
N LEU A 496 15.41 -18.45 21.29
CA LEU A 496 14.58 -18.51 20.10
C LEU A 496 13.10 -18.53 20.50
N ILE A 497 12.31 -17.68 19.88
CA ILE A 497 10.85 -17.73 19.90
C ILE A 497 10.39 -18.06 18.49
N ILE A 498 9.50 -19.03 18.37
CA ILE A 498 8.90 -19.42 17.11
C ILE A 498 7.42 -19.70 17.31
N GLU A 499 6.60 -19.30 16.33
CA GLU A 499 5.20 -19.70 16.23
C GLU A 499 4.94 -20.11 14.79
N ASN A 500 4.30 -21.27 14.59
CA ASN A 500 3.92 -21.79 13.27
C ASN A 500 2.45 -22.19 13.28
N ASP A 501 1.62 -21.35 12.68
CA ASP A 501 0.19 -21.54 12.55
C ASP A 501 -0.14 -22.33 11.28
N SER A 502 -0.24 -23.65 11.42
CA SER A 502 -0.61 -24.55 10.32
C SER A 502 -2.01 -24.29 9.77
N LEU A 503 -2.95 -23.82 10.62
CA LEU A 503 -4.37 -23.67 10.27
C LEU A 503 -4.96 -22.27 10.54
N ASN A 504 -4.61 -21.58 11.63
CA ASN A 504 -5.22 -20.30 12.01
C ASN A 504 -4.18 -19.19 12.27
N LYS A 505 -4.23 -18.08 11.52
CA LYS A 505 -3.22 -17.00 11.46
C LYS A 505 -2.97 -16.22 12.77
N GLU A 506 -3.88 -16.38 13.74
CA GLU A 506 -4.06 -15.38 14.78
C GLU A 506 -2.87 -15.33 15.75
N THR A 507 -2.20 -16.45 16.01
CA THR A 507 -1.14 -16.53 17.04
C THR A 507 0.17 -15.95 16.53
N ALA A 508 0.67 -16.43 15.39
CA ALA A 508 1.93 -15.97 14.80
C ALA A 508 1.86 -14.49 14.44
N THR A 509 0.74 -14.04 13.88
CA THR A 509 0.54 -12.61 13.57
C THR A 509 0.51 -11.76 14.84
N ALA A 510 -0.28 -12.14 15.85
CA ALA A 510 -0.36 -11.39 17.10
C ALA A 510 1.01 -11.32 17.80
N ARG A 511 1.76 -12.43 17.81
CA ARG A 511 3.07 -12.50 18.43
C ARG A 511 4.11 -11.65 17.67
N ALA A 512 4.08 -11.67 16.33
CA ALA A 512 4.96 -10.84 15.50
C ALA A 512 4.72 -9.34 15.76
N VAL A 513 3.44 -8.94 15.84
CA VAL A 513 3.05 -7.56 16.20
C VAL A 513 3.61 -7.19 17.59
N GLN A 514 3.42 -8.04 18.60
CA GLN A 514 3.93 -7.78 19.95
C GLN A 514 5.46 -7.60 19.99
N LEU A 515 6.21 -8.43 19.26
CA LEU A 515 7.66 -8.34 19.23
C LEU A 515 8.16 -7.09 18.48
N LEU A 516 7.52 -6.72 17.36
CA LEU A 516 7.86 -5.48 16.66
C LEU A 516 7.50 -4.24 17.49
N GLN A 517 6.42 -4.26 18.27
CA GLN A 517 6.10 -3.21 19.25
C GLN A 517 7.20 -3.09 20.30
N LYS A 518 7.80 -4.22 20.70
CA LYS A 518 9.01 -4.29 21.56
C LYS A 518 10.32 -3.99 20.81
N ARG A 519 10.26 -3.56 19.55
CA ARG A 519 11.42 -3.18 18.71
C ARG A 519 12.40 -4.34 18.45
N VAL A 520 11.89 -5.55 18.34
CA VAL A 520 12.65 -6.77 18.01
C VAL A 520 12.43 -7.12 16.54
N PRO A 521 13.47 -7.42 15.74
CA PRO A 521 13.31 -7.90 14.37
C PRO A 521 12.66 -9.29 14.35
N VAL A 522 11.74 -9.53 13.42
CA VAL A 522 10.96 -10.78 13.35
C VAL A 522 11.04 -11.35 11.94
N ILE A 523 11.46 -12.61 11.81
CA ILE A 523 11.32 -13.36 10.57
C ILE A 523 9.86 -13.77 10.43
N ILE A 524 9.26 -13.58 9.26
CA ILE A 524 7.87 -13.89 8.96
C ILE A 524 7.74 -14.68 7.64
N SER A 525 6.70 -15.50 7.51
CA SER A 525 6.32 -16.17 6.26
C SER A 525 4.81 -16.30 6.14
N LYS A 526 4.29 -15.99 4.94
CA LYS A 526 2.85 -15.94 4.64
C LYS A 526 2.29 -17.27 4.14
N GLU A 527 3.15 -18.24 3.90
CA GLU A 527 2.81 -19.56 3.42
C GLU A 527 2.30 -20.44 4.57
N ARG A 528 1.38 -21.37 4.26
CA ARG A 528 0.70 -22.20 5.27
C ARG A 528 1.30 -23.59 5.39
N GLY A 529 1.19 -24.14 6.59
CA GLY A 529 1.48 -25.53 6.90
C GLY A 529 2.97 -25.84 6.90
N ASP A 530 3.29 -27.12 6.77
CA ASP A 530 4.67 -27.62 6.78
C ASP A 530 5.27 -27.72 5.37
N SER A 531 4.76 -26.88 4.45
CA SER A 531 5.26 -26.84 3.09
C SER A 531 6.76 -26.60 3.08
N LEU A 532 7.45 -27.21 2.13
CA LEU A 532 8.86 -26.91 1.85
C LEU A 532 9.02 -25.56 1.12
N TYR A 533 7.93 -25.02 0.58
CA TYR A 533 7.87 -23.79 -0.22
C TYR A 533 7.39 -22.62 0.65
N HIS A 534 8.26 -22.14 1.54
CA HIS A 534 8.05 -20.90 2.30
C HIS A 534 8.98 -19.81 1.80
N HIS A 535 8.48 -18.57 1.77
CA HIS A 535 9.31 -17.39 1.58
C HIS A 535 9.42 -16.64 2.91
N TYR A 536 10.62 -16.67 3.49
CA TYR A 536 10.92 -15.98 4.73
C TYR A 536 11.43 -14.57 4.45
N SER A 537 10.87 -13.61 5.16
CA SER A 537 11.31 -12.21 5.12
C SER A 537 11.51 -11.69 6.54
N VAL A 538 12.28 -10.61 6.73
CA VAL A 538 12.51 -10.04 8.05
C VAL A 538 11.76 -8.73 8.21
N ALA A 539 10.79 -8.68 9.10
CA ALA A 539 10.13 -7.46 9.53
C ALA A 539 11.00 -6.72 10.56
N THR A 540 11.22 -5.42 10.34
CA THR A 540 12.06 -4.58 11.23
C THR A 540 11.35 -3.33 11.74
N ARG A 541 10.19 -3.02 11.16
CA ARG A 541 9.38 -1.86 11.54
C ARG A 541 7.92 -2.23 11.46
N LEU A 542 7.10 -1.58 12.28
CA LEU A 542 5.67 -1.73 12.32
C LEU A 542 5.02 -0.35 12.27
N ARG A 543 4.05 -0.20 11.39
CA ARG A 543 3.15 0.94 11.31
C ARG A 543 1.76 0.44 11.62
N GLN A 544 1.16 0.94 12.70
CA GLN A 544 -0.21 0.60 13.08
C GLN A 544 -1.11 1.79 12.79
N ARG A 545 -2.16 1.57 12.00
CA ARG A 545 -3.20 2.57 11.76
C ARG A 545 -4.50 2.09 12.36
N ILE A 546 -5.18 2.98 13.07
CA ILE A 546 -6.45 2.66 13.69
C ILE A 546 -7.55 3.45 13.01
N HIS A 547 -8.42 2.74 12.30
CA HIS A 547 -9.58 3.31 11.64
C HIS A 547 -10.84 2.92 12.40
N ARG A 548 -11.74 3.88 12.62
CA ARG A 548 -13.10 3.58 13.05
C ARG A 548 -14.05 3.76 11.89
N TYR A 549 -14.87 2.74 11.64
CA TYR A 549 -15.79 2.73 10.52
C TYR A 549 -17.10 2.04 10.88
N ARG A 550 -18.12 2.23 10.05
CA ARG A 550 -19.35 1.45 10.08
C ARG A 550 -19.86 1.24 8.67
N ASN A 551 -20.65 0.19 8.49
CA ASN A 551 -21.28 -0.12 7.21
C ASN A 551 -22.74 0.32 7.27
N CYS A 552 -23.21 0.98 6.22
CA CYS A 552 -24.55 1.53 6.11
C CYS A 552 -25.23 0.99 4.86
N LYS A 553 -26.46 0.49 5.04
CA LYS A 553 -27.42 0.27 3.94
C LYS A 553 -28.60 1.21 4.18
N VAL A 554 -29.70 0.67 4.69
CA VAL A 554 -30.85 1.43 5.21
C VAL A 554 -30.59 1.94 6.63
N THR A 555 -29.81 1.20 7.41
CA THR A 555 -29.32 1.57 8.75
C THR A 555 -27.82 1.32 8.81
N CYS A 556 -27.13 2.00 9.73
CA CYS A 556 -25.70 1.77 9.94
C CYS A 556 -25.45 0.78 11.07
N SER A 557 -24.42 -0.05 10.90
CA SER A 557 -23.90 -0.92 11.95
C SER A 557 -23.33 -0.10 13.12
N SER A 558 -23.09 -0.75 14.25
CA SER A 558 -22.24 -0.18 15.29
C SER A 558 -20.86 0.18 14.73
N TRP A 559 -20.22 1.18 15.34
CA TRP A 559 -18.84 1.52 15.05
C TRP A 559 -17.93 0.33 15.33
N ARG A 560 -17.10 -0.01 14.34
CA ARG A 560 -16.05 -1.01 14.42
C ARG A 560 -14.71 -0.31 14.41
N THR A 561 -13.75 -0.87 15.12
CA THR A 561 -12.35 -0.44 15.05
C THR A 561 -11.60 -1.45 14.22
N LEU A 562 -10.95 -0.97 13.17
CA LEU A 562 -10.00 -1.71 12.36
C LEU A 562 -8.60 -1.27 12.77
N VAL A 563 -7.75 -2.23 13.12
CA VAL A 563 -6.32 -2.00 13.33
C VAL A 563 -5.60 -2.59 12.15
N GLU A 564 -5.04 -1.74 11.30
CA GLU A 564 -4.20 -2.15 10.17
C GLU A 564 -2.75 -2.17 10.64
N ASN A 565 -2.13 -3.34 10.53
CA ASN A 565 -0.73 -3.56 10.91
C ASN A 565 0.10 -3.76 9.64
N GLU A 566 0.90 -2.77 9.28
CA GLU A 566 1.83 -2.81 8.16
C GLU A 566 3.25 -3.01 8.69
N ALA A 567 4.01 -3.93 8.12
CA ALA A 567 5.41 -4.18 8.45
C ALA A 567 6.33 -3.77 7.30
N TYR A 568 7.48 -3.20 7.63
CA TYR A 568 8.58 -3.02 6.66
C TYR A 568 9.42 -4.29 6.65
N VAL A 569 9.40 -4.99 5.52
CA VAL A 569 9.99 -6.32 5.35
C VAL A 569 11.21 -6.29 4.44
N HIS A 570 12.23 -7.05 4.83
CA HIS A 570 13.41 -7.35 4.03
C HIS A 570 13.23 -8.72 3.39
N LEU A 571 13.12 -8.77 2.06
CA LEU A 571 12.74 -9.99 1.32
C LEU A 571 13.93 -10.91 0.98
N GLY A 572 15.16 -10.52 1.34
CA GLY A 572 16.34 -11.33 0.99
C GLY A 572 16.67 -11.30 -0.50
N VAL A 573 16.33 -10.21 -1.19
CA VAL A 573 16.63 -9.99 -2.62
C VAL A 573 17.38 -8.68 -2.85
N GLY A 574 17.93 -8.10 -1.78
CA GLY A 574 18.63 -6.83 -1.75
C GLY A 574 17.69 -5.61 -1.56
N LYS A 575 18.32 -4.46 -1.34
CA LYS A 575 17.66 -3.22 -0.88
C LYS A 575 16.49 -2.68 -1.69
N TYR A 576 16.40 -3.04 -2.96
CA TYR A 576 15.31 -2.59 -3.83
C TYR A 576 14.09 -3.52 -3.82
N GLY A 577 14.17 -4.67 -3.15
CA GLY A 577 12.99 -5.51 -2.90
C GLY A 577 12.32 -5.27 -1.55
N ASN A 578 12.97 -4.53 -0.65
CA ASN A 578 12.41 -4.22 0.66
C ASN A 578 11.18 -3.32 0.51
N LYS A 579 10.15 -3.58 1.31
CA LYS A 579 8.83 -2.99 1.07
C LYS A 579 7.98 -2.95 2.33
N TRP A 580 6.93 -2.15 2.29
CA TRP A 580 5.84 -2.21 3.27
C TRP A 580 4.78 -3.20 2.79
N GLU A 581 4.27 -4.00 3.71
CA GLU A 581 3.13 -4.88 3.45
C GLU A 581 2.37 -5.20 4.74
N ASN A 582 1.16 -5.74 4.61
CA ASN A 582 0.41 -6.23 5.77
C ASN A 582 1.22 -7.34 6.48
N ILE A 583 1.30 -7.27 7.81
CA ILE A 583 2.08 -8.19 8.65
C ILE A 583 1.51 -9.62 8.74
N ASP A 584 0.25 -9.83 8.34
CA ASP A 584 -0.44 -11.13 8.35
C ASP A 584 0.51 -12.27 7.98
N THR A 585 0.80 -13.13 8.95
CA THR A 585 1.80 -14.19 8.83
C THR A 585 1.29 -15.50 9.41
N HIS A 586 1.77 -16.60 8.85
CA HIS A 586 1.50 -17.95 9.32
C HIS A 586 2.68 -18.53 10.09
N PHE A 587 3.86 -17.93 9.94
CA PHE A 587 5.05 -18.30 10.65
C PHE A 587 5.73 -17.05 11.18
N MET A 588 6.27 -17.12 12.38
CA MET A 588 7.18 -16.10 12.88
C MET A 588 8.33 -16.72 13.66
N ALA A 589 9.50 -16.11 13.57
CA ALA A 589 10.64 -16.44 14.41
C ALA A 589 11.36 -15.16 14.84
N ALA A 590 11.86 -15.14 16.08
CA ALA A 590 12.65 -14.04 16.60
C ALA A 590 13.62 -14.54 17.66
N ILE A 591 14.68 -13.77 17.90
CA ILE A 591 15.64 -14.05 18.96
C ILE A 591 15.55 -12.93 20.00
N LEU A 592 15.36 -13.32 21.26
CA LEU A 592 15.40 -12.43 22.42
C LEU A 592 16.62 -12.73 23.27
N LYS A 593 17.00 -11.75 24.10
CA LYS A 593 17.88 -11.99 25.24
C LYS A 593 17.03 -12.56 26.39
N LYS A 594 17.55 -13.60 27.05
CA LYS A 594 16.95 -14.28 28.21
C LYS A 594 16.82 -13.34 29.40
#